data_AF-C0ZXV5-F1
#
_entry.id   AF-C0ZXV5-F1
#
_cell.length_a   1.000
_cell.length_b   1.000
_cell.length_c   1.000
_cell.angle_alpha   90.00
_cell.angle_beta   90.00
_cell.angle_gamma   90.00
#
_symmetry.space_group_name_H-M   'P 1'
#
loop_
_entity.id
_entity.type
_entity.pdbx_description
1 polymer ?
#
loop_
_entity_poly.entity_id
_entity_poly.type
_entity_poly.pdbx_seq_one_letter_code
_entity_poly.pdbx_strand_id
1 'polypeptide(L)' 'MERFPSPEEPERYKINTAQEEALRNLCHRYGVEYRADDYYVYPPDAAICAGYAEGWVGGYVDGESRLYVGVSPDGRVNS' A
#
# COMPACT_ATOMS: atom_id res chain seq x y z
N MET A 1 6.35 20.67 29.87
CA MET A 1 5.87 19.64 28.91
C MET A 1 5.48 20.38 27.66
N GLU A 2 6.43 20.61 26.76
CA GLU A 2 6.17 21.24 25.47
C GLU A 2 5.40 20.23 24.62
N ARG A 3 4.21 20.63 24.13
CA ARG A 3 3.51 19.89 23.10
C ARG A 3 4.33 20.03 21.83
N PHE A 4 5.04 18.97 21.46
CA PHE A 4 5.59 18.84 20.12
C PHE A 4 4.42 19.01 19.13
N PRO A 5 4.55 19.87 18.10
CA PRO A 5 3.56 19.89 17.03
C PRO A 5 3.48 18.47 16.45
N SER A 6 2.28 17.92 16.39
CA SER A 6 2.03 16.68 15.66
C SER A 6 2.57 16.91 14.25
N PRO A 7 3.51 16.09 13.74
CA PRO A 7 3.92 16.22 12.35
C PRO A 7 2.65 16.11 11.52
N GLU A 8 2.34 17.17 10.78
CA GLU A 8 1.30 17.17 9.76
C GLU A 8 1.53 15.89 8.96
N GLU A 9 0.50 15.01 8.89
CA GLU A 9 0.64 13.69 8.29
C GLU A 9 1.37 13.85 6.96
N PRO A 10 2.54 13.20 6.77
CA PRO A 10 3.33 13.41 5.55
C PRO A 10 2.40 13.14 4.38
N GLU A 11 2.42 14.00 3.36
CA GLU A 11 1.68 13.80 2.12
C GLU A 11 1.81 12.32 1.73
N ARG A 12 0.73 11.54 1.90
CA ARG A 12 0.78 10.12 1.61
C ARG A 12 1.12 10.02 0.13
N TYR A 13 2.28 9.47 -0.18
CA TYR A 13 2.62 9.13 -1.56
C TYR A 13 1.47 8.33 -2.13
N LYS A 14 1.08 8.65 -3.37
CA LYS A 14 -0.10 8.06 -3.99
C LYS A 14 0.30 6.87 -4.85
N ILE A 15 -0.56 5.86 -4.83
CA ILE A 15 -0.48 4.72 -5.74
C ILE A 15 -0.48 5.25 -7.18
N ASN A 16 0.47 4.82 -7.98
CA ASN A 16 0.52 5.16 -9.40
C ASN A 16 -0.34 4.20 -10.24
N THR A 17 -0.50 4.48 -11.54
CA THR A 17 -1.34 3.66 -12.42
C THR A 17 -0.91 2.19 -12.50
N ALA A 18 0.38 1.90 -12.62
CA ALA A 18 0.87 0.51 -12.72
C ALA A 18 0.63 -0.28 -11.44
N GLN A 19 0.81 0.36 -10.28
CA GLN A 19 0.50 -0.22 -8.98
C GLN A 19 -0.99 -0.44 -8.80
N GLU A 20 -1.82 0.54 -9.17
CA GLU A 20 -3.28 0.44 -9.09
C GLU A 20 -3.81 -0.70 -9.95
N GLU A 21 -3.34 -0.84 -11.20
CA GLU A 21 -3.72 -1.94 -12.08
C GLU A 21 -3.36 -3.31 -11.49
N ALA A 22 -2.13 -3.45 -10.98
CA ALA A 22 -1.68 -4.68 -10.35
C ALA A 22 -2.52 -5.05 -9.11
N LEU A 23 -2.78 -4.08 -8.23
CA LEU A 23 -3.57 -4.28 -7.01
C LEU A 23 -5.04 -4.59 -7.32
N ARG A 24 -5.65 -3.90 -8.29
CA ARG A 24 -7.02 -4.20 -8.75
C ARG A 24 -7.14 -5.61 -9.31
N ASN A 25 -6.18 -6.02 -10.15
CA ASN A 25 -6.14 -7.38 -10.69
C ASN A 25 -5.98 -8.42 -9.59
N LEU A 26 -5.16 -8.14 -8.59
CA LEU A 26 -4.95 -9.01 -7.44
C LEU A 26 -6.23 -9.13 -6.59
N CYS A 27 -6.83 -8.01 -6.19
CA CYS A 27 -8.11 -8.00 -5.47
C CYS A 27 -9.21 -8.75 -6.24
N HIS A 28 -9.32 -8.51 -7.56
CA HIS A 28 -10.26 -9.23 -8.42
C HIS A 28 -10.03 -10.74 -8.41
N ARG A 29 -8.77 -11.20 -8.54
CA ARG A 29 -8.40 -12.61 -8.50
C ARG A 29 -8.80 -13.29 -7.18
N TYR A 30 -8.73 -12.58 -6.07
CA TYR A 30 -9.12 -13.08 -4.75
C TYR A 30 -10.58 -12.79 -4.38
N GLY A 31 -11.36 -12.17 -5.28
CA GLY A 31 -12.77 -11.89 -5.04
C GLY A 31 -13.03 -10.83 -3.96
N VAL A 32 -12.09 -9.91 -3.72
CA VAL A 32 -12.21 -8.83 -2.73
C VAL A 32 -12.28 -7.46 -3.41
N GLU A 33 -12.83 -6.48 -2.70
CA GLU A 33 -12.88 -5.10 -3.18
C GLU A 33 -11.48 -4.46 -3.12
N TYR A 34 -11.15 -3.65 -4.12
CA TYR A 34 -9.96 -2.81 -4.09
C TYR A 34 -10.29 -1.47 -3.43
N ARG A 35 -9.50 -1.08 -2.42
CA ARG A 35 -9.55 0.25 -1.81
C ARG A 35 -8.11 0.77 -1.68
N ALA A 36 -7.85 1.97 -2.20
CA ALA A 36 -6.50 2.54 -2.21
C ALA A 36 -5.96 2.77 -0.79
N ASP A 37 -6.84 3.11 0.15
CA ASP A 37 -6.49 3.40 1.56
C ASP A 37 -5.96 2.18 2.33
N ASP A 38 -6.15 0.96 1.80
CA ASP A 38 -5.62 -0.28 2.39
C ASP A 38 -4.11 -0.44 2.15
N TYR A 39 -3.51 0.42 1.32
CA TYR A 39 -2.11 0.32 0.93
C TYR A 39 -1.33 1.59 1.33
N TYR A 40 -0.17 1.36 1.91
CA TYR A 40 0.79 2.40 2.23
C TYR A 40 1.83 2.50 1.12
N VAL A 41 2.12 3.72 0.66
CA VAL A 41 3.17 3.94 -0.34
C VAL A 41 4.40 4.53 0.33
N TYR A 42 5.52 3.84 0.17
CA TYR A 42 6.81 4.28 0.68
C TYR A 42 7.32 5.51 -0.08
N PRO A 43 8.05 6.41 0.60
CA PRO A 43 8.77 7.47 -0.08
C PRO A 43 9.70 6.95 -1.19
N PRO A 44 9.88 7.69 -2.28
CA PRO A 44 10.77 7.31 -3.37
C PRO A 44 12.25 7.29 -2.95
N ASP A 45 12.61 7.95 -1.85
CA ASP A 45 13.93 7.98 -1.24
C ASP A 45 14.08 7.05 -0.02
N ALA A 46 13.08 6.19 0.24
CA ALA A 46 13.16 5.23 1.32
C ALA A 46 14.33 4.25 1.12
N ALA A 47 15.06 3.94 2.20
CA ALA A 47 16.22 3.05 2.14
C ALA A 47 15.87 1.61 1.71
N ILE A 48 14.63 1.18 1.95
CA ILE A 48 14.07 -0.12 1.61
C ILE A 48 12.67 0.12 1.04
N CYS A 49 12.28 -0.67 0.02
CA CYS A 49 10.96 -0.59 -0.61
C CYS A 49 10.64 0.79 -1.21
N ALA A 50 11.65 1.52 -1.71
CA ALA A 50 11.49 2.84 -2.33
C ALA A 50 10.36 2.87 -3.37
N GLY A 51 9.33 3.69 -3.09
CA GLY A 51 8.16 3.86 -3.95
C GLY A 51 7.20 2.65 -4.03
N TYR A 52 7.41 1.60 -3.25
CA TYR A 52 6.49 0.45 -3.22
C TYR A 52 5.16 0.83 -2.57
N ALA A 53 4.08 0.22 -3.04
CA ALA A 53 2.79 0.19 -2.37
C ALA A 53 2.65 -1.14 -1.63
N GLU A 54 2.54 -1.11 -0.30
CA GLU A 54 2.42 -2.30 0.54
C GLU A 54 1.09 -2.34 1.31
N GLY A 55 0.50 -3.53 1.43
CA GLY A 55 -0.76 -3.69 2.14
C GLY A 55 -1.35 -5.08 2.03
N TRP A 56 -2.49 -5.28 2.72
CA TRP A 56 -3.24 -6.53 2.66
C TRP A 56 -4.26 -6.48 1.53
N VAL A 57 -4.30 -7.55 0.71
CA VAL A 57 -5.30 -7.68 -0.36
C VAL A 57 -6.71 -7.69 0.24
N GLY A 58 -7.50 -6.67 -0.10
CA GLY A 58 -8.86 -6.46 0.40
C GLY A 58 -8.96 -5.74 1.75
N GLY A 59 -7.84 -5.26 2.30
CA GLY A 59 -7.73 -4.56 3.59
C GLY A 59 -7.36 -5.46 4.76
N TYR A 60 -7.18 -4.86 5.94
CA TYR A 60 -6.89 -5.60 7.17
C TYR A 60 -8.18 -5.98 7.91
N VAL A 61 -8.37 -7.27 8.18
CA VAL A 61 -9.44 -7.79 9.05
C VAL A 61 -8.82 -8.75 10.04
N ASP A 62 -9.04 -8.48 11.33
CA ASP A 62 -8.46 -9.27 12.42
C ASP A 62 -8.95 -10.73 12.35
N GLY A 63 -8.01 -11.67 12.43
CA GLY A 63 -8.30 -13.11 12.34
C GLY A 63 -8.52 -13.67 10.92
N GLU A 64 -8.49 -12.86 9.87
CA GLU A 64 -8.54 -13.34 8.49
C GLU A 64 -7.14 -13.47 7.87
N SER A 65 -6.83 -14.64 7.31
CA SER A 65 -5.60 -14.83 6.53
C SER A 65 -5.76 -14.20 5.16
N ARG A 66 -5.18 -13.01 4.98
CA ARG A 66 -5.10 -12.31 3.69
C ARG A 66 -3.68 -12.32 3.17
N LEU A 67 -3.48 -12.03 1.88
CA LEU A 67 -2.15 -11.92 1.30
C LEU A 67 -1.59 -10.53 1.59
N TYR A 68 -0.43 -10.43 2.25
CA TYR A 68 0.33 -9.19 2.34
C TYR A 68 1.18 -9.07 1.08
N VAL A 69 1.13 -7.94 0.40
CA VAL A 69 1.87 -7.73 -0.84
C VAL A 69 2.58 -6.39 -0.84
N GLY A 70 3.70 -6.35 -1.55
CA GLY A 70 4.36 -5.13 -1.99
C GLY A 70 4.39 -5.03 -3.51
N VAL A 71 3.94 -3.91 -4.05
CA VAL A 71 3.92 -3.63 -5.49
C VAL A 71 4.90 -2.53 -5.82
N SER A 72 5.90 -2.85 -6.63
CA SER A 72 6.91 -1.89 -7.08
C SER A 72 6.30 -0.77 -7.94
N PRO A 73 7.01 0.36 -8.12
CA PRO A 73 6.53 1.46 -8.97
C PRO A 73 6.19 1.06 -10.42
N ASP A 74 6.81 -0.01 -10.95
CA ASP A 74 6.54 -0.56 -12.28
C ASP A 74 5.47 -1.67 -12.31
N GLY A 75 4.77 -1.91 -11.19
CA GLY A 75 3.63 -2.82 -11.11
C GLY A 75 3.97 -4.28 -10.84
N ARG A 76 5.22 -4.61 -10.45
CA ARG A 76 5.59 -5.99 -10.09
C ARG A 76 5.13 -6.30 -8.67
N VAL A 77 4.40 -7.41 -8.54
CA VAL A 77 3.89 -7.89 -7.25
C VAL A 77 4.93 -8.77 -6.57
N ASN A 78 5.20 -8.50 -5.30
CA ASN A 78 5.98 -9.32 -4.38
C ASN A 78 5.07 -9.68 -3.19
N SER A 79 5.09 -10.94 -2.74
CA SER A 79 4.20 -11.46 -1.70
C SER A 79 4.87 -12.53 -0.87
#